data_AF-A0A9N8DQX9-F1
#
_entry.id   AF-A0A9N8DQX9-F1
#
_cell.length_a   1.000
_cell.length_b   1.000
_cell.length_c   1.000
_cell.angle_alpha   90.00
_cell.angle_beta   90.00
_cell.angle_gamma   90.00
#
_symmetry.space_group_name_H-M   'P 1'
#
loop_
_entity.id
_entity.type
_entity.pdbx_description
1 polymer ?
#
loop_
_entity_poly.entity_id
_entity_poly.type
_entity_poly.pdbx_seq_one_letter_code
_entity_poly.pdbx_strand_id
1 'polypeptide(L)'
;MRLSLLFLSILQLSTLVDCFLLIPKSASSIQSIQGLQAARRSEYNVIEDNDGNNSSPTVDNDVASDYSEIPATRNEYAALMGGQAVQIEVGDLALGRKAWKKRRRSGSPLLVPCSVLNLDRASMLRWNLLYLLYRHGSAQKDGTVLSTAELTRLHKKVLKGRLANHATEMGYDTAEDLIQGLFSSKATQDTYGVRLVADPEGVQYYLKTPRSKFKAKQKAAQAKLLQVVIQDDSIMKHTGYIRYRDEESSEGGDVFPPLSAALRVSPREDIETGKVQQGSIQSAVLFDFDPQGDGGMPLLTLSLNPTAGRQPKLTTKRQHHPKYAPLKSPRQMLDQLQVGEGPFDAKVVKLARDHALVDFGIGRKFSSAKHPDEGVGIGTPEFVK
;
A
#
# COMPACT_ATOMS: atom_id res chain seq x y z
N MET A 1 -16.46 57.19 -43.35
CA MET A 1 -16.84 56.41 -42.16
C MET A 1 -16.35 54.99 -42.35
N ARG A 2 -15.60 54.48 -41.37
CA ARG A 2 -14.75 53.29 -41.46
C ARG A 2 -15.56 52.00 -41.30
N LEU A 3 -15.31 51.04 -42.19
CA LEU A 3 -15.57 49.61 -41.98
C LEU A 3 -14.35 49.01 -41.28
N SER A 4 -14.55 48.31 -40.17
CA SER A 4 -13.51 47.50 -39.53
C SER A 4 -14.10 46.27 -38.83
N LEU A 5 -13.55 45.12 -39.22
CA LEU A 5 -13.53 43.79 -38.61
C LEU A 5 -13.60 43.73 -37.07
N LEU A 6 -14.19 42.63 -36.54
CA LEU A 6 -13.77 41.81 -35.37
C LEU A 6 -14.86 40.72 -35.12
N PHE A 7 -14.58 39.42 -35.24
CA PHE A 7 -13.96 38.48 -34.28
C PHE A 7 -14.90 37.90 -33.19
N LEU A 8 -14.97 36.56 -33.22
CA LEU A 8 -14.94 35.59 -32.11
C LEU A 8 -16.15 35.37 -31.18
N SER A 9 -16.31 34.07 -30.88
CA SER A 9 -16.81 33.43 -29.66
C SER A 9 -18.32 33.20 -29.50
N ILE A 10 -18.73 31.93 -29.45
CA ILE A 10 -19.21 31.22 -28.24
C ILE A 10 -19.77 29.87 -28.69
N LEU A 11 -19.06 28.80 -28.31
CA LEU A 11 -19.54 27.42 -28.34
C LEU A 11 -19.38 26.95 -26.91
N GLN A 12 -20.47 26.72 -26.16
CA GLN A 12 -20.49 25.75 -25.06
C GLN A 12 -21.86 25.58 -24.38
N LEU A 13 -22.13 24.31 -24.06
CA LEU A 13 -23.03 23.73 -23.06
C LEU A 13 -24.54 23.64 -23.36
N SER A 14 -24.95 22.46 -23.86
CA SER A 14 -26.21 21.83 -23.48
C SER A 14 -26.09 20.31 -23.57
N THR A 15 -25.90 19.63 -22.44
CA THR A 15 -26.43 18.28 -22.19
C THR A 15 -26.39 17.98 -20.69
N LEU A 16 -27.56 18.07 -20.08
CA LEU A 16 -27.87 17.69 -18.71
C LEU A 16 -29.12 16.81 -18.85
N VAL A 17 -28.96 15.49 -18.85
CA VAL A 17 -30.07 14.53 -18.70
C VAL A 17 -29.54 13.30 -17.98
N ASP A 18 -29.96 13.19 -16.72
CA ASP A 18 -30.48 12.03 -16.00
C ASP A 18 -30.03 10.61 -16.38
N CYS A 19 -29.50 9.90 -15.38
CA CYS A 19 -29.81 8.49 -15.12
C CYS A 19 -29.47 8.15 -13.67
N PHE A 20 -30.49 8.25 -12.81
CA PHE A 20 -30.54 7.69 -11.47
C PHE A 20 -31.56 6.54 -11.47
N LEU A 21 -31.27 5.53 -10.63
CA LEU A 21 -32.14 4.44 -10.14
C LEU A 21 -32.35 3.22 -11.05
N LEU A 22 -31.74 2.09 -10.62
CA LEU A 22 -32.47 0.87 -10.25
C LEU A 22 -31.52 -0.08 -9.49
N ILE A 23 -31.78 -0.25 -8.19
CA ILE A 23 -31.16 -1.27 -7.32
C ILE A 23 -32.22 -2.36 -7.13
N PRO A 24 -31.96 -3.63 -7.48
CA PRO A 24 -32.75 -4.72 -6.93
C PRO A 24 -32.18 -5.12 -5.56
N LYS A 25 -33.08 -5.08 -4.56
CA LYS A 25 -32.91 -5.76 -3.27
C LYS A 25 -33.00 -7.27 -3.52
N SER A 26 -32.02 -8.03 -3.07
CA SER A 26 -32.23 -9.42 -2.68
C SER A 26 -31.63 -9.63 -1.29
N ALA A 27 -32.51 -9.98 -0.37
CA ALA A 27 -32.19 -10.45 0.96
C ALA A 27 -32.09 -11.97 0.89
N SER A 28 -30.93 -12.53 1.19
CA SER A 28 -30.79 -13.91 1.64
C SER A 28 -29.39 -14.17 2.21
N SER A 29 -29.37 -14.98 3.27
CA SER A 29 -28.20 -15.63 3.89
C SER A 29 -27.52 -14.90 5.07
N ILE A 30 -28.25 -14.82 6.17
CA ILE A 30 -27.70 -14.88 7.53
C ILE A 30 -27.74 -16.36 7.94
N GLN A 31 -26.61 -17.07 7.79
CA GLN A 31 -26.27 -18.34 8.49
C GLN A 31 -24.96 -18.90 7.90
N SER A 32 -23.78 -18.47 8.41
CA SER A 32 -22.54 -19.25 8.22
C SER A 32 -21.36 -18.89 9.15
N ILE A 33 -21.43 -17.86 9.98
CA ILE A 33 -20.22 -17.40 10.72
C ILE A 33 -20.04 -18.04 12.11
N GLN A 34 -20.98 -18.86 12.60
CA GLN A 34 -20.81 -19.58 13.88
C GLN A 34 -20.08 -20.93 13.77
N GLY A 35 -19.72 -21.39 12.56
CA GLY A 35 -19.10 -22.71 12.34
C GLY A 35 -17.57 -22.79 12.51
N LEU A 36 -16.85 -21.66 12.50
CA LEU A 36 -15.37 -21.66 12.44
C LEU A 36 -14.67 -21.60 13.81
N GLN A 37 -15.42 -21.44 14.91
CA GLN A 37 -14.85 -21.43 16.27
C GLN A 37 -14.99 -22.77 17.02
N ALA A 38 -15.74 -23.74 16.48
CA ALA A 38 -15.94 -25.05 17.10
C ALA A 38 -14.90 -26.11 16.71
N ALA A 39 -14.13 -25.91 15.62
CA ALA A 39 -13.15 -26.88 15.12
C ALA A 39 -11.78 -26.86 15.85
N ARG A 40 -11.66 -26.18 17.01
CA ARG A 40 -10.38 -25.96 17.70
C ARG A 40 -10.15 -26.84 18.94
N ARG A 41 -10.88 -27.95 19.11
CA ARG A 41 -10.83 -28.74 20.37
C ARG A 41 -10.72 -30.27 20.26
N SER A 42 -10.44 -30.85 19.10
CA SER A 42 -10.30 -32.31 19.01
C SER A 42 -9.23 -32.74 18.02
N GLU A 43 -7.95 -32.57 18.38
CA GLU A 43 -6.86 -33.29 17.71
C GLU A 43 -5.62 -33.29 18.62
N TYR A 44 -5.78 -33.96 19.76
CA TYR A 44 -4.68 -34.62 20.47
C TYR A 44 -5.24 -35.95 20.93
N ASN A 45 -4.97 -37.00 20.16
CA ASN A 45 -4.88 -38.35 20.71
C ASN A 45 -3.89 -39.15 19.87
N VAL A 46 -2.83 -39.52 20.58
CA VAL A 46 -1.78 -40.49 20.25
C VAL A 46 -2.41 -41.88 20.21
N ILE A 47 -2.16 -42.65 19.15
CA ILE A 47 -2.12 -44.13 19.22
C ILE A 47 -0.97 -44.62 18.32
N GLU A 48 -0.13 -45.46 18.92
CA GLU A 48 1.02 -46.18 18.38
C GLU A 48 0.61 -47.36 17.48
N ASP A 49 1.55 -47.74 16.60
CA ASP A 49 1.87 -49.06 16.03
C ASP A 49 0.77 -49.94 15.42
N ASN A 50 0.93 -50.28 14.12
CA ASN A 50 0.94 -51.69 13.70
C ASN A 50 1.55 -51.89 12.29
N ASP A 51 2.44 -52.86 12.19
CA ASP A 51 3.02 -53.43 10.97
C ASP A 51 1.98 -54.23 10.16
N GLY A 52 2.15 -54.34 8.84
CA GLY A 52 1.51 -55.41 8.07
C GLY A 52 1.19 -55.17 6.60
N ASN A 53 2.19 -55.34 5.75
CA ASN A 53 2.22 -56.18 4.54
C ASN A 53 1.00 -56.24 3.56
N ASN A 54 1.35 -56.01 2.29
CA ASN A 54 0.93 -56.71 1.07
C ASN A 54 -0.34 -56.33 0.25
N SER A 55 -0.06 -56.38 -1.07
CA SER A 55 -0.92 -56.64 -2.24
C SER A 55 -1.79 -55.51 -2.82
N SER A 56 -1.32 -55.03 -3.99
CA SER A 56 -2.13 -54.41 -5.04
C SER A 56 -3.24 -55.35 -5.54
N PRO A 57 -4.36 -54.76 -5.99
CA PRO A 57 -4.90 -55.17 -7.27
C PRO A 57 -5.26 -53.99 -8.16
N THR A 58 -4.82 -54.11 -9.42
CA THR A 58 -5.32 -53.40 -10.59
C THR A 58 -6.79 -53.74 -10.84
N VAL A 59 -7.65 -52.73 -10.93
CA VAL A 59 -8.95 -52.83 -11.59
C VAL A 59 -9.19 -51.53 -12.35
N ASP A 60 -9.10 -51.63 -13.67
CA ASP A 60 -9.63 -50.68 -14.63
C ASP A 60 -11.14 -50.59 -14.46
N ASN A 61 -11.69 -49.38 -14.39
CA ASN A 61 -13.07 -49.10 -14.74
C ASN A 61 -13.22 -47.66 -15.20
N ASP A 62 -13.19 -47.52 -16.52
CA ASP A 62 -13.71 -46.39 -17.28
C ASP A 62 -15.20 -46.20 -16.96
N VAL A 63 -15.50 -45.23 -16.10
CA VAL A 63 -16.79 -44.54 -16.08
C VAL A 63 -16.48 -43.06 -16.12
N ALA A 64 -16.49 -42.51 -17.34
CA ALA A 64 -16.49 -41.08 -17.60
C ALA A 64 -17.74 -40.46 -16.95
N SER A 65 -17.59 -40.05 -15.70
CA SER A 65 -18.55 -39.22 -15.02
C SER A 65 -18.25 -37.77 -15.39
N ASP A 66 -19.19 -37.22 -16.15
CA ASP A 66 -19.28 -35.83 -16.60
C ASP A 66 -19.52 -34.90 -15.39
N TYR A 67 -18.53 -34.84 -14.50
CA TYR A 67 -18.39 -33.75 -13.55
C TYR A 67 -17.77 -32.60 -14.33
N SER A 68 -18.61 -31.64 -14.71
CA SER A 68 -18.17 -30.28 -14.97
C SER A 68 -17.31 -29.84 -13.78
N GLU A 69 -15.99 -29.94 -13.94
CA GLU A 69 -15.01 -29.47 -12.97
C GLU A 69 -15.33 -28.00 -12.70
N ILE A 70 -15.98 -27.72 -11.57
CA ILE A 70 -15.95 -26.39 -10.98
C ILE A 70 -14.45 -26.09 -10.88
N PRO A 71 -13.91 -25.13 -11.65
CA PRO A 71 -12.48 -24.97 -11.78
C PRO A 71 -11.94 -24.75 -10.38
N ALA A 72 -11.15 -25.70 -9.87
CA ALA A 72 -10.57 -25.62 -8.55
C ALA A 72 -9.99 -24.21 -8.38
N THR A 73 -10.56 -23.43 -7.48
CA THR A 73 -10.27 -22.01 -7.32
C THR A 73 -8.79 -21.88 -7.00
N ARG A 74 -8.01 -21.51 -8.02
CA ARG A 74 -6.56 -21.47 -7.90
C ARG A 74 -6.19 -20.30 -7.02
N ASN A 75 -5.56 -20.61 -5.89
CA ASN A 75 -4.99 -19.61 -5.01
C ASN A 75 -3.86 -18.86 -5.74
N GLU A 76 -3.99 -17.54 -5.82
CA GLU A 76 -3.00 -16.61 -6.36
C GLU A 76 -2.50 -15.68 -5.26
N TYR A 77 -1.47 -14.89 -5.56
CA TYR A 77 -0.92 -13.92 -4.61
C TYR A 77 -1.03 -12.47 -5.13
N ALA A 78 -1.53 -11.61 -4.26
CA ALA A 78 -1.57 -10.17 -4.45
C ALA A 78 -0.43 -9.51 -3.66
N ALA A 79 0.46 -8.79 -4.34
CA ALA A 79 1.54 -8.03 -3.74
C ALA A 79 1.01 -6.71 -3.17
N LEU A 80 0.80 -6.70 -1.86
CA LEU A 80 0.39 -5.54 -1.08
C LEU A 80 1.60 -4.65 -0.76
N MET A 81 1.59 -3.45 -1.32
CA MET A 81 2.57 -2.40 -1.03
C MET A 81 1.91 -1.18 -0.37
N GLY A 82 2.71 -0.35 0.31
CA GLY A 82 2.24 0.90 0.92
C GLY A 82 1.52 1.79 -0.10
N GLY A 83 0.30 2.21 0.24
CA GLY A 83 -0.56 3.03 -0.61
C GLY A 83 -1.55 2.26 -1.50
N GLN A 84 -1.49 0.93 -1.55
CA GLN A 84 -2.51 0.13 -2.22
C GLN A 84 -3.81 0.10 -1.40
N ALA A 85 -4.93 0.39 -2.06
CA ALA A 85 -6.25 0.31 -1.47
C ALA A 85 -6.77 -1.14 -1.47
N VAL A 86 -7.39 -1.54 -0.37
CA VAL A 86 -8.10 -2.79 -0.16
C VAL A 86 -9.48 -2.50 0.41
N GLN A 87 -10.46 -3.34 0.09
CA GLN A 87 -11.76 -3.29 0.75
C GLN A 87 -11.71 -4.09 2.06
N ILE A 88 -12.23 -3.50 3.11
CA ILE A 88 -12.33 -4.13 4.42
C ILE A 88 -13.75 -4.07 4.95
N GLU A 89 -14.06 -5.00 5.84
CA GLU A 89 -15.22 -4.94 6.71
C GLU A 89 -14.77 -4.58 8.12
N VAL A 90 -15.37 -3.54 8.69
CA VAL A 90 -15.07 -3.08 10.04
C VAL A 90 -15.71 -4.04 11.05
N GLY A 91 -14.92 -4.60 11.96
CA GLY A 91 -15.40 -5.47 13.01
C GLY A 91 -16.01 -4.69 14.18
N ASP A 92 -16.09 -5.36 15.33
CA ASP A 92 -16.64 -4.78 16.55
C ASP A 92 -15.77 -3.61 17.07
N LEU A 93 -16.38 -2.42 17.17
CA LEU A 93 -15.73 -1.21 17.68
C LEU A 93 -15.40 -1.32 19.17
N ALA A 94 -16.16 -2.10 19.95
CA ALA A 94 -15.96 -2.30 21.37
C ALA A 94 -14.66 -3.07 21.68
N LEU A 95 -14.21 -3.90 20.74
CA LEU A 95 -12.92 -4.59 20.81
C LEU A 95 -11.73 -3.69 20.45
N GLY A 96 -11.99 -2.44 20.02
CA GLY A 96 -10.98 -1.49 19.63
C GLY A 96 -10.00 -1.15 20.76
N ARG A 97 -8.70 -1.26 20.50
CA ARG A 97 -7.65 -0.98 21.50
C ARG A 97 -6.81 0.22 21.09
N LYS A 98 -6.40 1.04 22.08
CA LYS A 98 -5.40 2.09 21.84
C LYS A 98 -4.10 1.44 21.38
N ALA A 99 -3.55 1.93 20.26
CA ALA A 99 -2.23 1.49 19.79
C ALA A 99 -1.23 1.55 20.94
N TRP A 100 -0.58 0.41 21.25
CA TRP A 100 0.23 0.19 22.46
C TRP A 100 1.20 1.36 22.72
N LYS A 101 1.85 1.85 21.66
CA LYS A 101 2.85 2.92 21.70
C LYS A 101 2.30 4.30 22.12
N LYS A 102 0.99 4.51 22.18
CA LYS A 102 0.37 5.84 22.42
C LYS A 102 -0.62 5.90 23.58
N ARG A 103 -0.75 4.86 24.41
CA ARG A 103 -1.75 4.72 25.50
C ARG A 103 -1.97 5.95 26.41
N ARG A 104 -0.98 6.82 26.57
CA ARG A 104 -1.01 7.98 27.49
C ARG A 104 -1.61 9.29 26.92
N ARG A 105 -2.06 9.34 25.66
CA ARG A 105 -2.63 10.58 25.07
C ARG A 105 -4.10 10.38 24.68
N SER A 106 -4.95 11.33 25.03
CA SER A 106 -6.41 11.32 24.75
C SER A 106 -6.74 11.35 23.24
N GLY A 107 -5.84 11.82 22.39
CA GLY A 107 -5.98 11.83 20.92
C GLY A 107 -5.30 10.65 20.20
N SER A 108 -5.08 9.53 20.89
CA SER A 108 -4.39 8.39 20.27
C SER A 108 -5.34 7.60 19.38
N PRO A 109 -4.90 7.17 18.19
CA PRO A 109 -5.72 6.36 17.31
C PRO A 109 -6.05 5.02 17.98
N LEU A 110 -7.26 4.54 17.70
CA LEU A 110 -7.70 3.19 18.03
C LEU A 110 -7.38 2.24 16.88
N LEU A 111 -7.03 1.02 17.23
CA LEU A 111 -6.95 -0.11 16.32
C LEU A 111 -8.21 -0.93 16.52
N VAL A 112 -9.10 -0.89 15.53
CA VAL A 112 -10.36 -1.63 15.50
C VAL A 112 -10.14 -2.89 14.67
N PRO A 113 -10.56 -4.08 15.12
CA PRO A 113 -10.43 -5.29 14.31
C PRO A 113 -11.20 -5.14 12.99
N CYS A 114 -10.64 -5.66 11.89
CA CYS A 114 -11.30 -5.65 10.59
C CYS A 114 -10.91 -6.87 9.76
N SER A 115 -11.73 -7.22 8.78
CA SER A 115 -11.46 -8.28 7.81
C SER A 115 -11.05 -7.68 6.48
N VAL A 116 -9.96 -8.16 5.88
CA VAL A 116 -9.63 -7.85 4.49
C VAL A 116 -10.52 -8.69 3.59
N LEU A 117 -11.35 -8.02 2.79
CA LEU A 117 -12.32 -8.68 1.92
C LEU A 117 -11.77 -8.85 0.52
N ASN A 118 -11.64 -7.72 -0.19
CA ASN A 118 -11.51 -7.72 -1.64
C ASN A 118 -10.45 -6.72 -2.11
N LEU A 119 -9.90 -7.01 -3.29
CA LEU A 119 -9.02 -6.13 -4.03
C LEU A 119 -9.58 -5.91 -5.42
N ASP A 120 -9.51 -4.66 -5.89
CA ASP A 120 -9.74 -4.36 -7.31
C ASP A 120 -8.69 -5.08 -8.14
N ARG A 121 -9.15 -5.86 -9.11
CA ARG A 121 -8.30 -6.75 -9.92
C ARG A 121 -7.28 -5.97 -10.74
N ALA A 122 -7.69 -4.87 -11.37
CA ALA A 122 -6.78 -4.05 -12.17
C ALA A 122 -5.69 -3.42 -11.30
N SER A 123 -6.05 -2.88 -10.14
CA SER A 123 -5.12 -2.35 -9.14
C SER A 123 -4.17 -3.43 -8.64
N MET A 124 -4.69 -4.61 -8.27
CA MET A 124 -3.88 -5.76 -7.85
C MET A 124 -2.83 -6.11 -8.91
N LEU A 125 -3.25 -6.26 -10.17
CA LEU A 125 -2.34 -6.60 -11.26
C LEU A 125 -1.25 -5.55 -11.46
N ARG A 126 -1.59 -4.25 -11.39
CA ARG A 126 -0.58 -3.19 -11.44
C ARG A 126 0.46 -3.35 -10.32
N TRP A 127 0.01 -3.53 -9.09
CA TRP A 127 0.91 -3.71 -7.94
C TRP A 127 1.74 -4.99 -8.02
N ASN A 128 1.17 -6.08 -8.52
CA ASN A 128 1.87 -7.33 -8.82
C ASN A 128 3.00 -7.11 -9.84
N LEU A 129 2.70 -6.45 -10.96
CA LEU A 129 3.69 -6.16 -12.01
C LEU A 129 4.81 -5.24 -11.49
N LEU A 130 4.46 -4.23 -10.67
CA LEU A 130 5.45 -3.38 -9.99
C LEU A 130 6.34 -4.19 -9.04
N TYR A 131 5.77 -5.09 -8.26
CA TYR A 131 6.53 -5.95 -7.35
C TYR A 131 7.51 -6.84 -8.11
N LEU A 132 7.08 -7.45 -9.22
CA LEU A 132 7.94 -8.26 -10.07
C LEU A 132 9.06 -7.44 -10.70
N LEU A 133 8.74 -6.27 -11.26
CA LEU A 133 9.73 -5.32 -11.78
C LEU A 133 10.77 -4.96 -10.72
N TYR A 134 10.33 -4.65 -9.49
CA TYR A 134 11.21 -4.21 -8.43
C TYR A 134 12.09 -5.34 -7.87
N ARG A 135 11.57 -6.56 -7.81
CA ARG A 135 12.28 -7.73 -7.28
C ARG A 135 13.25 -8.35 -8.29
N HIS A 136 12.83 -8.45 -9.55
CA HIS A 136 13.51 -9.23 -10.59
C HIS A 136 14.05 -8.39 -11.74
N GLY A 137 13.75 -7.10 -11.81
CA GLY A 137 14.18 -6.24 -12.90
C GLY A 137 15.71 -6.12 -13.04
N SER A 138 16.13 -5.90 -14.27
CA SER A 138 17.51 -5.68 -14.68
C SER A 138 17.88 -4.21 -14.52
N ALA A 139 19.11 -3.94 -14.08
CA ALA A 139 19.61 -2.57 -13.95
C ALA A 139 19.98 -2.03 -15.33
N GLN A 140 19.57 -0.82 -15.63
CA GLN A 140 19.97 -0.03 -16.80
C GLN A 140 20.38 1.38 -16.37
N LYS A 141 20.95 2.15 -17.31
CA LYS A 141 21.43 3.52 -17.04
C LYS A 141 20.35 4.41 -16.42
N ASP A 142 19.11 4.29 -16.90
CA ASP A 142 17.99 5.14 -16.45
C ASP A 142 17.05 4.44 -15.45
N GLY A 143 17.51 3.39 -14.77
CA GLY A 143 16.74 2.74 -13.71
C GLY A 143 16.62 1.22 -13.86
N THR A 144 15.44 0.68 -13.61
CA THR A 144 15.19 -0.76 -13.58
C THR A 144 14.14 -1.13 -14.61
N VAL A 145 14.38 -2.19 -15.37
CA VAL A 145 13.52 -2.62 -16.50
C VAL A 145 13.19 -4.12 -16.40
N LEU A 146 12.03 -4.50 -16.92
CA LEU A 146 11.61 -5.89 -17.08
C LEU A 146 10.70 -6.02 -18.31
N SER A 147 10.88 -7.05 -19.14
CA SER A 147 10.06 -7.24 -20.34
C SER A 147 8.67 -7.79 -20.03
N THR A 148 7.71 -7.58 -20.93
CA THR A 148 6.35 -8.15 -20.84
C THR A 148 6.36 -9.68 -20.79
N ALA A 149 7.22 -10.32 -21.59
CA ALA A 149 7.38 -11.77 -21.59
C ALA A 149 7.90 -12.30 -20.24
N GLU A 150 8.88 -11.61 -19.65
CA GLU A 150 9.40 -11.97 -18.33
C GLU A 150 8.38 -11.72 -17.22
N LEU A 151 7.62 -10.62 -17.29
CA LEU A 151 6.51 -10.33 -16.37
C LEU A 151 5.49 -11.47 -16.38
N THR A 152 5.05 -11.92 -17.57
CA THR A 152 4.11 -13.04 -17.71
C THR A 152 4.66 -14.33 -17.09
N ARG A 153 5.92 -14.68 -17.38
CA ARG A 153 6.58 -15.86 -16.81
C ARG A 153 6.70 -15.78 -15.29
N LEU A 154 7.12 -14.63 -14.77
CA LEU A 154 7.33 -14.42 -13.35
C LEU A 154 6.01 -14.34 -12.57
N HIS A 155 4.95 -13.78 -13.15
CA HIS A 155 3.62 -13.77 -12.53
C HIS A 155 3.15 -15.20 -12.24
N LYS A 156 3.25 -16.09 -13.23
CA LYS A 156 2.94 -17.52 -13.07
C LYS A 156 3.83 -18.20 -12.02
N LYS A 157 5.14 -17.94 -12.06
CA LYS A 157 6.11 -18.62 -11.19
C LYS A 157 6.00 -18.18 -9.72
N VAL A 158 5.97 -16.87 -9.49
CA VAL A 158 6.10 -16.24 -8.17
C VAL A 158 4.75 -16.02 -7.50
N LEU A 159 3.77 -15.52 -8.26
CA LEU A 159 2.45 -15.12 -7.77
C LEU A 159 1.36 -16.18 -8.05
N LYS A 160 1.72 -17.29 -8.70
CA LYS A 160 0.86 -18.44 -9.03
C LYS A 160 -0.33 -18.14 -9.95
N GLY A 161 -0.57 -16.87 -10.30
CA GLY A 161 -1.59 -16.47 -11.28
C GLY A 161 -1.08 -16.41 -12.72
N ARG A 162 -1.97 -16.57 -13.70
CA ARG A 162 -1.63 -16.49 -15.13
C ARG A 162 -2.18 -15.20 -15.72
N LEU A 163 -1.31 -14.33 -16.26
CA LEU A 163 -1.74 -13.07 -16.89
C LEU A 163 -2.67 -13.29 -18.10
N ALA A 164 -2.52 -14.41 -18.83
CA ALA A 164 -3.43 -14.75 -19.92
C ALA A 164 -4.87 -14.95 -19.42
N ASN A 165 -5.07 -15.60 -18.26
CA ASN A 165 -6.40 -15.78 -17.68
C ASN A 165 -6.99 -14.41 -17.28
N HIS A 166 -6.19 -13.56 -16.61
CA HIS A 166 -6.60 -12.21 -16.30
C HIS A 166 -6.93 -11.37 -17.53
N ALA A 167 -6.21 -11.57 -18.64
CA ALA A 167 -6.45 -10.86 -19.88
C ALA A 167 -7.83 -11.25 -20.43
N THR A 168 -8.09 -12.55 -20.59
CA THR A 168 -9.38 -13.07 -21.05
C THR A 168 -10.54 -12.59 -20.18
N GLU A 169 -10.40 -12.67 -18.86
CA GLU A 169 -11.46 -12.27 -17.93
C GLU A 169 -11.66 -10.75 -17.86
N MET A 170 -10.67 -9.95 -18.24
CA MET A 170 -10.81 -8.49 -18.35
C MET A 170 -11.11 -8.02 -19.78
N GLY A 171 -11.34 -8.94 -20.72
CA GLY A 171 -11.69 -8.62 -22.11
C GLY A 171 -10.52 -8.20 -23.01
N TYR A 172 -9.29 -8.63 -22.69
CA TYR A 172 -8.10 -8.44 -23.52
C TYR A 172 -7.74 -9.72 -24.26
N ASP A 173 -7.27 -9.58 -25.50
CA ASP A 173 -6.90 -10.71 -26.36
C ASP A 173 -5.64 -11.42 -25.86
N THR A 174 -4.64 -10.65 -25.43
CA THR A 174 -3.37 -11.20 -24.94
C THR A 174 -2.95 -10.63 -23.58
N ALA A 175 -2.03 -11.33 -22.92
CA ALA A 175 -1.41 -10.85 -21.69
C ALA A 175 -0.62 -9.54 -21.90
N GLU A 176 -0.11 -9.31 -23.12
CA GLU A 176 0.60 -8.08 -23.45
C GLU A 176 -0.37 -6.91 -23.60
N ASP A 177 -1.52 -7.12 -24.25
CA ASP A 177 -2.59 -6.11 -24.37
C ASP A 177 -3.13 -5.73 -23.00
N LEU A 178 -3.26 -6.69 -22.09
CA LEU A 178 -3.59 -6.42 -20.69
C LEU A 178 -2.55 -5.51 -20.04
N ILE A 179 -1.25 -5.82 -20.14
CA ILE A 179 -0.19 -4.99 -19.53
C ILE A 179 -0.21 -3.58 -20.12
N GLN A 180 -0.38 -3.47 -21.44
CA GLN A 180 -0.53 -2.19 -22.13
C GLN A 180 -1.76 -1.42 -21.63
N GLY A 181 -2.92 -2.08 -21.54
CA GLY A 181 -4.17 -1.51 -21.05
C GLY A 181 -4.07 -1.02 -19.60
N LEU A 182 -3.42 -1.79 -18.73
CA LEU A 182 -3.20 -1.43 -17.32
C LEU A 182 -2.37 -0.15 -17.16
N PHE A 183 -1.48 0.16 -18.11
CA PHE A 183 -0.60 1.33 -18.10
C PHE A 183 -0.79 2.23 -19.33
N SER A 184 -1.97 2.22 -19.94
CA SER A 184 -2.25 2.93 -21.20
C SER A 184 -2.09 4.44 -21.08
N SER A 185 -2.59 5.02 -19.98
CA SER A 185 -2.55 6.46 -19.77
C SER A 185 -1.25 6.93 -19.13
N LYS A 186 -0.74 8.09 -19.60
CA LYS A 186 0.41 8.76 -18.99
C LYS A 186 0.16 9.09 -17.51
N ALA A 187 -1.07 9.47 -17.15
CA ALA A 187 -1.45 9.75 -15.78
C ALA A 187 -1.34 8.52 -14.87
N THR A 188 -1.74 7.35 -15.36
CA THR A 188 -1.56 6.07 -14.65
C THR A 188 -0.07 5.76 -14.49
N GLN A 189 0.70 5.85 -15.56
CA GLN A 189 2.15 5.66 -15.52
C GLN A 189 2.85 6.59 -14.51
N ASP A 190 2.46 7.86 -14.45
CA ASP A 190 2.95 8.84 -13.48
C ASP A 190 2.57 8.46 -12.04
N THR A 191 1.32 8.05 -11.82
CA THR A 191 0.82 7.62 -10.51
C THR A 191 1.63 6.46 -9.93
N TYR A 192 1.96 5.48 -10.76
CA TYR A 192 2.73 4.30 -10.35
C TYR A 192 4.26 4.48 -10.46
N GLY A 193 4.72 5.60 -11.04
CA GLY A 193 6.15 5.89 -11.24
C GLY A 193 6.84 4.88 -12.15
N VAL A 194 6.15 4.48 -13.22
CA VAL A 194 6.63 3.55 -14.24
C VAL A 194 6.40 4.12 -15.64
N ARG A 195 7.04 3.52 -16.64
CA ARG A 195 6.85 3.79 -18.07
C ARG A 195 6.76 2.48 -18.81
N LEU A 196 5.87 2.44 -19.79
CA LEU A 196 5.89 1.38 -20.79
C LEU A 196 6.72 1.89 -21.99
N VAL A 197 7.76 1.15 -22.35
CA VAL A 197 8.70 1.52 -23.41
C VAL A 197 8.78 0.38 -24.41
N ALA A 198 8.59 0.69 -25.69
CA ALA A 198 8.82 -0.29 -26.76
C ALA A 198 10.33 -0.41 -27.04
N ASP A 199 10.76 -1.61 -27.41
CA ASP A 199 12.09 -1.85 -27.97
C ASP A 199 12.29 -1.01 -29.25
N PRO A 200 13.53 -0.67 -29.67
CA PRO A 200 13.77 0.05 -30.93
C PRO A 200 13.19 -0.66 -32.15
N GLU A 201 13.10 -1.99 -32.11
CA GLU A 201 12.50 -2.81 -33.17
C GLU A 201 10.96 -2.86 -33.08
N GLY A 202 10.36 -2.35 -32.01
CA GLY A 202 8.92 -2.34 -31.79
C GLY A 202 8.31 -3.72 -31.47
N VAL A 203 9.13 -4.77 -31.37
CA VAL A 203 8.68 -6.15 -31.21
C VAL A 203 8.25 -6.45 -29.77
N GLN A 204 8.89 -5.82 -28.78
CA GLN A 204 8.66 -6.11 -27.37
C GLN A 204 8.46 -4.84 -26.55
N TYR A 205 7.60 -4.93 -25.55
CA TYR A 205 7.41 -3.88 -24.55
C TYR A 205 8.16 -4.19 -23.26
N TYR A 206 8.62 -3.13 -22.61
CA TYR A 206 9.28 -3.16 -21.33
C TYR A 206 8.58 -2.26 -20.33
N LEU A 207 8.41 -2.75 -19.11
CA LEU A 207 8.03 -1.93 -17.97
C LEU A 207 9.30 -1.40 -17.31
N LYS A 208 9.43 -0.08 -17.26
CA LYS A 208 10.61 0.63 -16.74
C LYS A 208 10.23 1.50 -15.55
N THR A 209 11.09 1.56 -14.54
CA THR A 209 10.99 2.54 -13.44
C THR A 209 12.30 3.33 -13.35
N PRO A 210 12.27 4.65 -13.06
CA PRO A 210 13.49 5.45 -12.87
C PRO A 210 14.24 5.11 -11.58
N ARG A 211 13.74 4.16 -10.78
CA ARG A 211 14.37 3.75 -9.52
C ARG A 211 15.59 2.88 -9.81
N SER A 212 16.67 3.14 -9.08
CA SER A 212 17.84 2.25 -9.07
C SER A 212 17.43 0.86 -8.56
N LYS A 213 18.12 -0.17 -9.06
CA LYS A 213 17.85 -1.57 -8.70
C LYS A 213 17.87 -1.80 -7.19
N PHE A 214 18.78 -1.15 -6.47
CA PHE A 214 18.86 -1.23 -5.01
C PHE A 214 17.59 -0.70 -4.33
N LYS A 215 17.14 0.53 -4.68
CA LYS A 215 15.91 1.12 -4.11
C LYS A 215 14.66 0.33 -4.51
N ALA A 216 14.65 -0.20 -5.73
CA ALA A 216 13.57 -1.07 -6.19
C ALA A 216 13.48 -2.34 -5.35
N LYS A 217 14.60 -3.06 -5.16
CA LYS A 217 14.66 -4.25 -4.30
C LYS A 217 14.24 -3.97 -2.85
N GLN A 218 14.71 -2.85 -2.28
CA GLN A 218 14.30 -2.44 -0.93
C GLN A 218 12.78 -2.26 -0.82
N LYS A 219 12.16 -1.64 -1.83
CA LYS A 219 10.71 -1.47 -1.90
C LYS A 219 9.97 -2.81 -2.08
N ALA A 220 10.49 -3.71 -2.91
CA ALA A 220 9.92 -5.05 -3.08
C ALA A 220 10.00 -5.90 -1.80
N ALA A 221 11.06 -5.75 -1.00
CA ALA A 221 11.22 -6.47 0.27
C ALA A 221 10.15 -6.07 1.31
N GLN A 222 9.60 -4.87 1.19
CA GLN A 222 8.51 -4.40 2.06
C GLN A 222 7.13 -4.93 1.64
N ALA A 223 7.00 -5.46 0.42
CA ALA A 223 5.74 -5.98 -0.08
C ALA A 223 5.32 -7.25 0.69
N LYS A 224 4.01 -7.38 0.92
CA LYS A 224 3.40 -8.54 1.55
C LYS A 224 2.52 -9.27 0.55
N LEU A 225 2.50 -10.60 0.56
CA LEU A 225 1.79 -11.37 -0.45
C LEU A 225 0.49 -11.91 0.16
N LEU A 226 -0.63 -11.27 -0.11
CA LEU A 226 -1.94 -11.76 0.30
C LEU A 226 -2.36 -12.92 -0.60
N GLN A 227 -2.93 -13.99 -0.03
CA GLN A 227 -3.53 -15.05 -0.83
C GLN A 227 -4.93 -14.63 -1.27
N VAL A 228 -5.20 -14.76 -2.57
CA VAL A 228 -6.45 -14.33 -3.19
C VAL A 228 -6.98 -15.40 -4.12
N VAL A 229 -8.30 -15.35 -4.34
CA VAL A 229 -9.00 -16.13 -5.36
C VAL A 229 -9.82 -15.18 -6.23
N ILE A 230 -10.00 -15.55 -7.48
CA ILE A 230 -10.88 -14.82 -8.39
C ILE A 230 -12.32 -15.03 -7.89
N GLN A 231 -13.04 -13.93 -7.67
CA GLN A 231 -14.46 -13.96 -7.33
C GLN A 231 -15.29 -13.57 -8.55
N ASP A 232 -14.99 -12.40 -9.12
CA ASP A 232 -15.65 -11.83 -10.29
C ASP A 232 -14.60 -11.23 -11.25
N ASP A 233 -15.01 -10.84 -12.45
CA ASP A 233 -14.13 -10.28 -13.50
C ASP A 233 -13.25 -9.12 -13.01
N SER A 234 -13.77 -8.31 -12.07
CA SER A 234 -13.11 -7.12 -11.53
C SER A 234 -12.65 -7.26 -10.08
N ILE A 235 -12.99 -8.34 -9.37
CA ILE A 235 -12.81 -8.45 -7.93
C ILE A 235 -12.01 -9.72 -7.57
N MET A 236 -10.95 -9.50 -6.79
CA MET A 236 -10.14 -10.56 -6.20
C MET A 236 -10.47 -10.67 -4.71
N LYS A 237 -10.96 -11.82 -4.27
CA LYS A 237 -11.34 -12.08 -2.87
C LYS A 237 -10.14 -12.60 -2.09
N HIS A 238 -9.87 -11.99 -0.95
CA HIS A 238 -8.84 -12.46 -0.01
C HIS A 238 -9.30 -13.73 0.71
N THR A 239 -8.40 -14.70 0.86
CA THR A 239 -8.72 -16.00 1.47
C THR A 239 -8.56 -16.05 2.98
N GLY A 240 -8.03 -14.99 3.60
CA GLY A 240 -7.70 -14.96 5.02
C GLY A 240 -6.24 -15.32 5.34
N TYR A 241 -5.44 -15.68 4.33
CA TYR A 241 -4.06 -16.10 4.50
C TYR A 241 -3.07 -15.11 3.87
N ILE A 242 -1.90 -15.00 4.48
CA ILE A 242 -0.78 -14.22 3.97
C ILE A 242 0.42 -15.14 3.74
N ARG A 243 1.18 -14.86 2.69
CA ARG A 243 2.52 -15.41 2.50
C ARG A 243 3.53 -14.35 2.91
N TYR A 244 4.39 -14.70 3.85
CA TYR A 244 5.58 -13.91 4.15
C TYR A 244 6.77 -14.84 4.34
N ARG A 245 7.96 -14.27 4.12
CA ARG A 245 9.21 -14.98 4.34
C ARG A 245 9.54 -14.87 5.82
N ASP A 246 9.68 -16.01 6.49
CA ASP A 246 10.13 -16.02 7.86
C ASP A 246 11.64 -15.77 7.89
N GLU A 247 12.04 -14.63 8.44
CA GLU A 247 13.45 -14.24 8.58
C GLU A 247 14.13 -14.98 9.74
N GLU A 248 13.36 -15.55 10.68
CA GLU A 248 13.88 -16.29 11.83
C GLU A 248 14.13 -17.76 11.51
N SER A 249 13.44 -18.33 10.51
CA SER A 249 13.67 -19.70 10.06
C SER A 249 15.02 -19.86 9.37
N SER A 250 15.88 -20.73 9.90
CA SER A 250 17.18 -21.09 9.31
C SER A 250 17.05 -21.66 7.89
N GLU A 251 15.89 -22.23 7.58
CA GLU A 251 15.57 -22.85 6.29
C GLU A 251 14.97 -21.86 5.27
N GLY A 252 14.71 -20.60 5.67
CA GLY A 252 14.32 -19.52 4.77
C GLY A 252 13.04 -19.79 3.96
N GLY A 253 12.14 -20.61 4.51
CA GLY A 253 10.89 -21.03 3.89
C GLY A 253 9.83 -19.93 3.83
N ASP A 254 8.89 -20.08 2.90
CA ASP A 254 7.67 -19.28 2.88
C ASP A 254 6.68 -19.88 3.88
N VAL A 255 6.13 -19.06 4.78
CA VAL A 255 5.10 -19.46 5.74
C VAL A 255 3.75 -18.85 5.32
N PHE A 256 2.67 -19.58 5.60
CA PHE A 256 1.31 -19.26 5.20
C PHE A 256 0.35 -19.15 6.39
N PRO A 257 0.58 -18.27 7.38
CA PRO A 257 -0.33 -18.16 8.51
C PRO A 257 -1.63 -17.43 8.11
N PRO A 258 -2.69 -17.59 8.92
CA PRO A 258 -3.85 -16.69 8.85
C PRO A 258 -3.43 -15.25 9.16
N LEU A 259 -4.09 -14.31 8.50
CA LEU A 259 -3.84 -12.88 8.61
C LEU A 259 -4.84 -12.22 9.56
N SER A 260 -4.33 -11.58 10.61
CA SER A 260 -5.11 -10.62 11.40
C SER A 260 -5.01 -9.23 10.77
N ALA A 261 -6.07 -8.43 10.89
CA ALA A 261 -6.05 -7.04 10.43
C ALA A 261 -6.76 -6.10 11.40
N ALA A 262 -6.26 -4.87 11.48
CA ALA A 262 -6.86 -3.81 12.27
C ALA A 262 -6.87 -2.49 11.50
N LEU A 263 -8.01 -1.80 11.56
CA LEU A 263 -8.19 -0.46 11.03
C LEU A 263 -7.80 0.57 12.09
N ARG A 264 -6.88 1.46 11.71
CA ARG A 264 -6.48 2.61 12.49
C ARG A 264 -7.49 3.75 12.30
N VAL A 265 -8.20 4.11 13.37
CA VAL A 265 -9.24 5.15 13.37
C VAL A 265 -9.02 6.20 14.44
N SER A 266 -9.52 7.41 14.19
CA SER A 266 -9.64 8.47 15.18
C SER A 266 -10.99 8.38 15.90
N PRO A 267 -11.05 8.27 17.23
CA PRO A 267 -12.32 8.23 17.96
C PRO A 267 -13.24 9.41 17.62
N ARG A 268 -12.66 10.62 17.61
CA ARG A 268 -13.43 11.86 17.40
C ARG A 268 -13.79 12.11 15.94
N GLU A 269 -12.89 11.78 15.02
CA GLU A 269 -13.09 12.16 13.61
C GLU A 269 -13.74 11.06 12.78
N ASP A 270 -13.59 9.80 13.16
CA ASP A 270 -14.09 8.66 12.37
C ASP A 270 -15.24 7.92 13.06
N ILE A 271 -15.19 7.72 14.39
CA ILE A 271 -16.24 6.99 15.12
C ILE A 271 -17.39 7.91 15.52
N GLU A 272 -17.10 9.01 16.23
CA GLU A 272 -18.13 9.97 16.69
C GLU A 272 -18.87 10.65 15.53
N THR A 273 -18.23 10.80 14.37
CA THR A 273 -18.86 11.34 13.15
C THR A 273 -19.71 10.32 12.40
N GLY A 274 -19.67 9.04 12.81
CA GLY A 274 -20.37 7.95 12.14
C GLY A 274 -19.76 7.53 10.79
N LYS A 275 -18.58 8.03 10.45
CA LYS A 275 -17.85 7.66 9.22
C LYS A 275 -17.42 6.19 9.22
N VAL A 276 -17.09 5.66 10.40
CA VAL A 276 -16.78 4.25 10.62
C VAL A 276 -17.82 3.65 11.55
N GLN A 277 -18.48 2.60 11.07
CA GLN A 277 -19.49 1.83 11.82
C GLN A 277 -19.14 0.35 11.77
N GLN A 278 -19.53 -0.41 12.79
CA GLN A 278 -19.40 -1.86 12.78
C GLN A 278 -20.16 -2.45 11.59
N GLY A 279 -19.55 -3.43 10.90
CA GLY A 279 -20.07 -4.05 9.68
C GLY A 279 -19.97 -3.18 8.43
N SER A 280 -19.49 -1.93 8.53
CA SER A 280 -19.34 -1.08 7.33
C SER A 280 -18.20 -1.56 6.45
N ILE A 281 -18.43 -1.57 5.13
CA ILE A 281 -17.40 -1.84 4.13
C ILE A 281 -16.69 -0.53 3.79
N GLN A 282 -15.36 -0.52 3.94
CA GLN A 282 -14.53 0.67 3.76
C GLN A 282 -13.37 0.41 2.81
N SER A 283 -12.92 1.45 2.11
CA SER A 283 -11.65 1.43 1.39
C SER A 283 -10.53 1.88 2.34
N ALA A 284 -9.54 1.02 2.54
CA ALA A 284 -8.40 1.29 3.41
C ALA A 284 -7.08 1.02 2.70
N VAL A 285 -6.01 1.65 3.16
CA VAL A 285 -4.65 1.46 2.63
C VAL A 285 -3.73 0.88 3.69
N LEU A 286 -2.74 0.09 3.23
CA LEU A 286 -1.69 -0.44 4.09
C LEU A 286 -0.95 0.68 4.81
N PHE A 287 -0.99 0.65 6.15
CA PHE A 287 -0.25 1.56 7.01
C PHE A 287 1.02 0.89 7.57
N ASP A 288 0.87 -0.30 8.14
CA ASP A 288 1.97 -1.03 8.77
C ASP A 288 1.72 -2.55 8.73
N PHE A 289 2.78 -3.34 8.92
CA PHE A 289 2.70 -4.80 9.00
C PHE A 289 3.63 -5.31 10.09
N ASP A 290 3.07 -6.04 11.04
CA ASP A 290 3.80 -6.66 12.14
C ASP A 290 3.71 -8.20 12.01
N PRO A 291 4.80 -8.91 11.67
CA PRO A 291 4.80 -10.36 11.55
C PRO A 291 4.40 -11.11 12.83
N GLN A 292 4.61 -10.51 14.01
CA GLN A 292 4.35 -11.13 15.32
C GLN A 292 3.30 -10.36 16.14
N GLY A 293 2.45 -9.57 15.48
CA GLY A 293 1.58 -8.60 16.15
C GLY A 293 0.46 -9.20 17.00
N ASP A 294 -0.52 -9.85 16.37
CA ASP A 294 -1.77 -10.26 17.03
C ASP A 294 -1.61 -11.62 17.72
N GLY A 295 -1.06 -11.61 18.93
CA GLY A 295 -0.81 -12.84 19.68
C GLY A 295 0.22 -13.75 19.00
N GLY A 296 1.21 -13.17 18.34
CA GLY A 296 2.23 -13.88 17.55
C GLY A 296 1.83 -14.12 16.09
N MET A 297 0.59 -13.81 15.69
CA MET A 297 0.14 -13.91 14.30
C MET A 297 0.39 -12.59 13.55
N PRO A 298 0.60 -12.65 12.21
CA PRO A 298 0.80 -11.44 11.43
C PRO A 298 -0.39 -10.50 11.50
N LEU A 299 -0.10 -9.23 11.80
CA LEU A 299 -1.09 -8.16 11.92
C LEU A 299 -0.88 -7.12 10.83
N LEU A 300 -1.89 -6.97 9.97
CA LEU A 300 -1.99 -5.89 9.00
C LEU A 300 -2.65 -4.68 9.65
N THR A 301 -1.93 -3.57 9.76
CA THR A 301 -2.52 -2.30 10.17
C THR A 301 -2.90 -1.49 8.94
N LEU A 302 -4.17 -1.11 8.87
CA LEU A 302 -4.75 -0.35 7.77
C LEU A 302 -5.12 1.05 8.23
N SER A 303 -5.24 1.98 7.29
CA SER A 303 -5.77 3.32 7.55
C SER A 303 -6.82 3.68 6.51
N LEU A 304 -7.84 4.44 6.90
CA LEU A 304 -8.87 4.89 5.97
C LEU A 304 -8.22 5.63 4.80
N ASN A 305 -8.65 5.31 3.59
CA ASN A 305 -8.07 5.91 2.40
C ASN A 305 -8.44 7.40 2.36
N PRO A 306 -7.47 8.34 2.44
CA PRO A 306 -7.77 9.76 2.48
C PRO A 306 -8.50 10.24 1.22
N THR A 307 -8.32 9.57 0.08
CA THR A 307 -8.92 9.98 -1.20
C THR A 307 -10.44 9.78 -1.30
N ALA A 308 -11.08 9.07 -0.35
CA ALA A 308 -12.52 8.81 -0.39
C ALA A 308 -13.40 10.04 -0.11
N GLY A 309 -12.84 11.18 0.30
CA GLY A 309 -13.64 12.39 0.58
C GLY A 309 -12.92 13.73 0.45
N ARG A 310 -11.60 13.75 0.33
CA ARG A 310 -10.81 14.94 0.02
C ARG A 310 -9.55 14.45 -0.65
N GLN A 311 -9.22 14.97 -1.83
CA GLN A 311 -7.85 14.94 -2.31
C GLN A 311 -6.96 15.30 -1.10
N PRO A 312 -6.04 14.42 -0.65
CA PRO A 312 -5.05 14.87 0.29
C PRO A 312 -4.33 15.96 -0.46
N LYS A 313 -4.63 17.23 -0.12
CA LYS A 313 -3.63 18.27 -0.27
C LYS A 313 -2.42 17.64 0.39
N LEU A 314 -1.42 17.28 -0.41
CA LEU A 314 -0.08 17.06 0.08
C LEU A 314 0.27 18.36 0.78
N THR A 315 -0.14 18.48 2.04
CA THR A 315 0.43 19.42 2.97
C THR A 315 1.75 18.82 3.41
N THR A 316 2.64 18.66 2.42
CA THR A 316 4.03 19.06 2.55
C THR A 316 4.16 20.57 2.72
N LYS A 317 3.11 21.27 3.18
CA LYS A 317 3.32 22.21 4.26
C LYS A 317 3.83 21.40 5.45
N ARG A 318 5.15 21.11 5.45
CA ARG A 318 5.95 21.31 6.66
C ARG A 318 5.37 22.59 7.22
N GLN A 319 4.61 22.50 8.30
CA GLN A 319 4.20 23.71 8.99
C GLN A 319 5.54 24.41 9.22
N HIS A 320 5.75 25.51 8.50
CA HIS A 320 6.73 26.50 8.86
C HIS A 320 6.26 26.95 10.24
N HIS A 321 6.61 26.17 11.26
CA HIS A 321 6.49 26.62 12.62
C HIS A 321 7.40 27.84 12.63
N PRO A 322 6.87 29.05 12.88
CA PRO A 322 7.68 30.27 12.91
C PRO A 322 8.82 30.17 13.92
N LYS A 323 8.77 29.16 14.81
CA LYS A 323 9.80 28.77 15.76
C LYS A 323 11.14 28.35 15.15
N TYR A 324 11.19 28.00 13.85
CA TYR A 324 12.43 27.61 13.16
C TYR A 324 12.65 28.39 11.85
N ALA A 325 11.99 29.54 11.69
CA ALA A 325 12.31 30.42 10.58
C ALA A 325 13.74 30.96 10.75
N PRO A 326 14.57 30.96 9.70
CA PRO A 326 15.87 31.62 9.73
C PRO A 326 15.71 33.06 10.23
N LEU A 327 16.56 33.48 11.17
CA LEU A 327 16.62 34.87 11.60
C LEU A 327 16.93 35.73 10.38
N LYS A 328 16.01 36.63 10.00
CA LYS A 328 16.19 37.51 8.83
C LYS A 328 17.37 38.49 9.01
N SER A 329 17.66 38.84 10.27
CA SER A 329 18.73 39.77 10.63
C SER A 329 19.28 39.39 12.00
N PRO A 330 20.18 38.38 12.08
CA PRO A 330 20.83 38.03 13.34
C PRO A 330 21.68 39.22 13.83
N ARG A 331 21.73 39.43 15.15
CA ARG A 331 22.53 40.52 15.75
C ARG A 331 24.02 40.26 15.60
N GLN A 332 24.40 38.99 15.70
CA GLN A 332 25.77 38.50 15.57
C GLN A 332 25.76 37.15 14.86
N MET A 333 26.84 36.80 14.17
CA MET A 333 27.01 35.49 13.54
C MET A 333 27.88 34.59 14.41
N LEU A 334 27.55 33.30 14.49
CA LEU A 334 28.28 32.34 15.33
C LEU A 334 29.76 32.21 14.95
N ASP A 335 30.10 32.39 13.68
CA ASP A 335 31.48 32.35 13.17
C ASP A 335 32.32 33.57 13.57
N GLN A 336 31.70 34.61 14.13
CA GLN A 336 32.36 35.84 14.58
C GLN A 336 32.56 35.88 16.09
N LEU A 337 31.98 34.94 16.85
CA LEU A 337 32.01 34.95 18.31
C LEU A 337 33.29 34.33 18.86
N GLN A 338 33.92 35.02 19.82
CA GLN A 338 35.08 34.55 20.57
C GLN A 338 34.70 34.13 22.00
N VAL A 339 35.48 33.19 22.55
CA VAL A 339 35.32 32.75 23.94
C VAL A 339 35.63 33.93 24.87
N GLY A 340 34.67 34.32 25.71
CA GLY A 340 34.80 35.43 26.65
C GLY A 340 34.18 36.75 26.20
N GLU A 341 33.60 36.82 25.01
CA GLU A 341 33.01 38.05 24.42
C GLU A 341 31.68 38.49 25.07
N GLY A 342 31.18 37.75 26.07
CA GLY A 342 29.97 38.09 26.81
C GLY A 342 30.17 39.20 27.86
N PRO A 343 29.08 39.73 28.44
CA PRO A 343 27.71 39.21 28.35
C PRO A 343 26.91 39.73 27.15
N PHE A 344 26.01 38.90 26.62
CA PHE A 344 25.08 39.27 25.55
C PHE A 344 23.66 39.39 26.07
N ASP A 345 22.90 40.34 25.53
CA ASP A 345 21.46 40.44 25.75
C ASP A 345 20.75 39.20 25.22
N ALA A 346 19.95 38.55 26.07
CA ALA A 346 19.24 37.33 25.73
C ALA A 346 17.76 37.42 26.09
N LYS A 347 16.90 36.89 25.22
CA LYS A 347 15.47 36.76 25.49
C LYS A 347 15.16 35.36 25.99
N VAL A 348 14.55 35.23 27.17
CA VAL A 348 14.05 33.92 27.64
C VAL A 348 12.89 33.48 26.74
N VAL A 349 13.12 32.43 25.96
CA VAL A 349 12.12 31.86 25.05
C VAL A 349 11.22 30.86 25.77
N LYS A 350 11.78 30.13 26.74
CA LYS A 350 11.02 29.15 27.52
C LYS A 350 11.68 28.91 28.87
N LEU A 351 10.86 28.87 29.92
CA LEU A 351 11.25 28.38 31.23
C LEU A 351 10.91 26.89 31.35
N ALA A 352 11.88 26.09 31.78
CA ALA A 352 11.70 24.73 32.27
C ALA A 352 11.89 24.73 33.81
N ARG A 353 11.64 23.58 34.46
CA ARG A 353 11.64 23.49 35.93
C ARG A 353 12.99 23.86 36.57
N ASP A 354 14.09 23.64 35.86
CA ASP A 354 15.46 23.75 36.35
C ASP A 354 16.38 24.57 35.41
N HIS A 355 15.87 25.08 34.28
CA HIS A 355 16.66 25.85 33.33
C HIS A 355 15.80 26.80 32.48
N ALA A 356 16.44 27.81 31.90
CA ALA A 356 15.85 28.70 30.91
C ALA A 356 16.48 28.44 29.53
N LEU A 357 15.64 28.31 28.51
CA LEU A 357 16.07 28.39 27.11
C LEU A 357 16.06 29.87 26.72
N VAL A 358 17.24 30.39 26.42
CA VAL A 358 17.48 31.79 26.02
C VAL A 358 17.87 31.85 24.55
N ASP A 359 17.39 32.88 23.86
CA ASP A 359 17.76 33.24 22.50
C ASP A 359 18.58 34.52 22.52
N PHE A 360 19.82 34.42 22.06
CA PHE A 360 20.79 35.52 21.98
C PHE A 360 20.74 36.26 20.64
N GLY A 361 19.87 35.84 19.70
CA GLY A 361 19.79 36.41 18.37
C GLY A 361 21.02 36.11 17.49
N ILE A 362 21.74 35.03 17.79
CA ILE A 362 22.95 34.59 17.07
C ILE A 362 22.55 33.78 15.82
N GLY A 363 22.98 34.24 14.65
CA GLY A 363 22.78 33.56 13.37
C GLY A 363 23.82 32.46 13.12
N ARG A 364 23.47 31.47 12.30
CA ARG A 364 24.40 30.45 11.78
C ARG A 364 24.32 30.43 10.27
N LYS A 365 25.48 30.36 9.60
CA LYS A 365 25.52 30.07 8.16
C LYS A 365 25.22 28.60 7.94
N PHE A 366 24.34 28.29 6.99
CA PHE A 366 24.14 26.94 6.50
C PHE A 366 24.94 26.80 5.21
N SER A 367 25.76 25.75 5.08
CA SER A 367 26.44 25.47 3.81
C SER A 367 25.39 24.97 2.80
N SER A 368 25.06 25.81 1.81
CA SER A 368 24.15 25.43 0.72
C SER A 368 24.93 24.69 -0.37
N ALA A 369 25.43 23.49 -0.07
CA ALA A 369 26.30 22.77 -1.01
C ALA A 369 25.58 22.19 -2.25
N LYS A 370 24.29 22.49 -2.52
CA LYS A 370 23.58 21.87 -3.68
C LYS A 370 22.66 22.72 -4.55
N HIS A 371 22.34 23.98 -4.26
CA HIS A 371 21.56 24.81 -5.20
C HIS A 371 21.89 26.31 -4.99
N PRO A 372 22.55 26.99 -5.95
CA PRO A 372 22.86 28.42 -5.82
C PRO A 372 21.67 29.35 -6.09
N ASP A 373 20.59 28.86 -6.71
CA ASP A 373 19.49 29.72 -7.19
C ASP A 373 18.18 29.63 -6.39
N GLU A 374 18.15 28.93 -5.25
CA GLU A 374 17.02 28.99 -4.32
C GLU A 374 17.47 29.48 -2.94
N GLY A 375 17.04 30.70 -2.60
CA GLY A 375 17.28 31.30 -1.30
C GLY A 375 16.87 30.36 -0.16
N VAL A 376 17.86 30.06 0.68
CA VAL A 376 17.75 29.46 2.02
C VAL A 376 17.27 28.00 2.04
N GLY A 377 18.16 27.10 1.63
CA GLY A 377 18.04 25.66 1.83
C GLY A 377 18.23 25.22 3.29
N ILE A 378 17.46 24.20 3.68
CA ILE A 378 17.51 23.56 5.00
C ILE A 378 18.67 22.56 5.02
N GLY A 379 19.80 22.95 5.59
CA GLY A 379 20.92 22.05 5.92
C GLY A 379 20.76 21.47 7.33
N THR A 380 21.12 20.19 7.50
CA THR A 380 21.36 19.62 8.84
C THR A 380 22.58 20.28 9.47
N PRO A 381 22.53 20.70 10.75
CA PRO A 381 23.69 21.28 11.41
C PRO A 381 24.83 20.26 11.46
N GLU A 382 26.00 20.66 10.98
CA GLU A 382 27.25 19.96 11.30
C GLU A 382 27.50 20.15 12.81
N PHE A 383 27.43 19.06 13.55
CA PHE A 383 27.98 19.02 14.89
C PHE A 383 29.49 18.84 14.73
N VAL A 384 30.25 19.91 14.99
CA VAL A 384 31.68 19.78 15.29
C VAL A 384 31.77 19.00 16.59
N LYS A 385 32.55 17.90 16.56
CA LYS A 385 32.84 17.08 17.75
C LYS A 385 33.60 17.88 18.80
#